data_AF-X1PHW6-F1
#
_entry.id   AF-X1PHW6-F1
#
_cell.length_a   1.000
_cell.length_b   1.000
_cell.length_c   1.000
_cell.angle_alpha   90.00
_cell.angle_beta   90.00
_cell.angle_gamma   90.00
#
_symmetry.space_group_name_H-M   'P 1'
#
loop_
_entity.id
_entity.type
_entity.pdbx_description
1 polymer ?
#
loop_
_entity_poly.entity_id
_entity_poly.type
_entity_poly.pdbx_seq_one_letter_code
_entity_poly.pdbx_strand_id
1 'polypeptide(L)'
;DPALSSQYPLRSANGIGSNTFANTTDPSAVVVNFSISPLVSIGNIISIGDLLYIKSGSVVTLIGKVTDKLEDIANGENYLVVDTTITNSAGNVIGNLPPETPVYYFFIKNGTAESHGLLGHYAVFTLTNGNTSAVELFAIESEVMKSFP
;
A
#
# COMPACT_ATOMS: atom_id res chain seq x y z
N ASP A 1 -7.50 18.51 -17.57
CA ASP A 1 -7.02 18.88 -16.23
C ASP A 1 -6.20 17.77 -15.60
N PRO A 2 -5.10 18.10 -14.92
CA PRO A 2 -4.34 17.15 -14.11
C PRO A 2 -5.22 16.59 -12.98
N ALA A 3 -5.02 15.32 -12.63
CA ALA A 3 -5.81 14.67 -11.60
C ALA A 3 -5.58 15.28 -10.21
N LEU A 4 -6.64 15.36 -9.41
CA LEU A 4 -6.60 15.90 -8.05
C LEU A 4 -5.79 14.96 -7.13
N SER A 5 -5.15 15.51 -6.12
CA SER A 5 -4.29 14.75 -5.18
C SER A 5 -5.03 13.64 -4.43
N SER A 6 -6.33 13.82 -4.18
CA SER A 6 -7.21 12.79 -3.61
C SER A 6 -7.47 11.59 -4.53
N GLN A 7 -7.16 11.70 -5.82
CA GLN A 7 -7.37 10.65 -6.82
C GLN A 7 -6.09 9.84 -7.09
N TYR A 8 -4.93 10.29 -6.63
CA TYR A 8 -3.67 9.55 -6.79
C TYR A 8 -3.68 8.17 -6.12
N PRO A 9 -4.28 7.97 -4.93
CA PRO A 9 -4.40 6.63 -4.33
C PRO A 9 -5.19 5.67 -5.23
N LEU A 10 -6.26 6.15 -5.87
CA LEU A 10 -7.12 5.33 -6.73
C LEU A 10 -6.46 4.91 -8.05
N ARG A 11 -5.36 5.57 -8.45
CA ARG A 11 -4.60 5.20 -9.66
C ARG A 11 -3.65 4.01 -9.44
N SER A 12 -3.39 3.65 -8.19
CA SER A 12 -2.64 2.44 -7.81
C SER A 12 -3.54 1.35 -7.22
N ALA A 13 -4.84 1.40 -7.53
CA ALA A 13 -5.79 0.40 -7.10
C ALA A 13 -5.62 -0.89 -7.89
N ASN A 14 -5.39 -2.00 -7.20
CA ASN A 14 -5.21 -3.32 -7.79
C ASN A 14 -6.23 -4.30 -7.22
N GLY A 15 -6.80 -5.11 -8.09
CA GLY A 15 -7.79 -6.13 -7.71
C GLY A 15 -7.16 -7.36 -7.08
N ILE A 16 -7.85 -7.98 -6.12
CA ILE A 16 -7.50 -9.30 -5.59
C ILE A 16 -8.49 -10.33 -6.12
N GLY A 17 -9.77 -10.15 -5.80
CA GLY A 17 -10.81 -11.16 -6.01
C GLY A 17 -11.82 -11.15 -4.87
N SER A 18 -12.79 -12.06 -4.94
CA SER A 18 -13.77 -12.24 -3.86
C SER A 18 -13.19 -13.10 -2.74
N ASN A 19 -13.46 -12.73 -1.49
CA ASN A 19 -13.14 -13.57 -0.34
C ASN A 19 -14.08 -14.79 -0.26
N THR A 20 -13.67 -15.81 0.47
CA THR A 20 -14.52 -16.94 0.85
C THR A 20 -15.24 -16.65 2.17
N PHE A 21 -14.52 -16.10 3.15
CA PHE A 21 -15.02 -15.76 4.47
C PHE A 21 -14.15 -14.67 5.12
N ALA A 22 -14.72 -13.89 6.03
CA ALA A 22 -13.98 -12.96 6.87
C ALA A 22 -14.34 -13.17 8.35
N ASN A 23 -13.33 -13.44 9.19
CA ASN A 23 -13.50 -13.53 10.63
C ASN A 23 -13.32 -12.15 11.26
N THR A 24 -14.40 -11.58 11.78
CA THR A 24 -14.47 -10.21 12.34
C THR A 24 -14.48 -10.18 13.87
N THR A 25 -14.18 -11.31 14.53
CA THR A 25 -14.23 -11.43 16.00
C THR A 25 -13.26 -10.48 16.71
N ASP A 26 -12.10 -10.21 16.10
CA ASP A 26 -11.12 -9.22 16.56
C ASP A 26 -10.96 -8.11 15.51
N PRO A 27 -11.50 -6.90 15.75
CA PRO A 27 -11.38 -5.77 14.82
C PRO A 27 -9.94 -5.31 14.54
N SER A 28 -9.00 -5.60 15.44
CA SER A 28 -7.59 -5.25 15.26
C SER A 28 -6.81 -6.30 14.43
N ALA A 29 -7.40 -7.47 14.21
CA ALA A 29 -6.81 -8.59 13.50
C ALA A 29 -7.87 -9.39 12.72
N VAL A 30 -8.61 -8.71 11.83
CA VAL A 30 -9.63 -9.34 11.00
C VAL A 30 -8.97 -10.26 9.99
N VAL A 31 -9.38 -11.53 9.94
CA VAL A 31 -8.81 -12.54 9.02
C VAL A 31 -9.71 -12.70 7.80
N VAL A 32 -9.22 -12.27 6.64
CA VAL A 32 -9.94 -12.36 5.35
C VAL A 32 -9.37 -13.53 4.54
N ASN A 33 -10.18 -14.55 4.30
CA ASN A 33 -9.79 -15.77 3.61
C ASN A 33 -10.13 -15.69 2.12
N PHE A 34 -9.25 -16.21 1.28
CA PHE A 34 -9.40 -16.27 -0.17
C PHE A 34 -9.43 -17.72 -0.64
N SER A 35 -10.02 -17.96 -1.81
CA SER A 35 -10.16 -19.30 -2.35
C SER A 35 -8.82 -19.86 -2.80
N ILE A 36 -8.53 -21.11 -2.44
CA ILE A 36 -7.38 -21.88 -2.95
C ILE A 36 -7.73 -22.68 -4.21
N SER A 37 -9.01 -22.90 -4.47
CA SER A 37 -9.52 -23.63 -5.65
C SER A 37 -10.97 -23.21 -5.94
N PRO A 38 -11.23 -22.41 -6.99
CA PRO A 38 -10.27 -21.79 -7.90
C PRO A 38 -9.34 -20.80 -7.17
N LEU A 39 -8.07 -20.76 -7.57
CA LEU A 39 -7.04 -19.98 -6.87
C LEU A 39 -7.26 -18.47 -7.04
N VAL A 40 -7.32 -17.76 -5.92
CA VAL A 40 -7.14 -16.30 -5.83
C VAL A 40 -5.77 -16.05 -5.21
N SER A 41 -4.79 -15.65 -6.03
CA SER A 41 -3.43 -15.45 -5.52
C SER A 41 -3.28 -14.08 -4.85
N ILE A 42 -2.76 -14.08 -3.63
CA ILE A 42 -2.45 -12.87 -2.83
C ILE A 42 -0.94 -12.71 -2.59
N GLY A 43 -0.13 -13.74 -2.89
CA GLY A 43 1.25 -13.87 -2.41
C GLY A 43 2.14 -12.67 -2.71
N ASN A 44 2.13 -12.16 -3.95
CA ASN A 44 3.03 -11.08 -4.35
C ASN A 44 2.34 -9.77 -4.75
N ILE A 45 1.01 -9.77 -4.88
CA ILE A 45 0.29 -8.59 -5.39
C ILE A 45 0.12 -7.51 -4.32
N ILE A 46 -0.03 -7.89 -3.05
CA ILE A 46 -0.29 -6.98 -1.92
C ILE A 46 0.85 -7.04 -0.90
N SER A 47 1.13 -5.93 -0.23
CA SER A 47 2.20 -5.80 0.76
C SER A 47 1.64 -5.51 2.16
N ILE A 48 2.41 -5.85 3.20
CA ILE A 48 2.09 -5.45 4.57
C ILE A 48 2.15 -3.91 4.65
N GLY A 49 1.12 -3.29 5.21
CA GLY A 49 0.97 -1.83 5.28
C GLY A 49 0.11 -1.20 4.17
N ASP A 50 -0.34 -1.99 3.19
CA ASP A 50 -1.29 -1.54 2.17
C ASP A 50 -2.70 -1.36 2.75
N LEU A 51 -3.48 -0.46 2.15
CA LEU A 51 -4.88 -0.23 2.52
C LEU A 51 -5.80 -1.12 1.69
N LEU A 52 -6.68 -1.82 2.38
CA LEU A 52 -7.62 -2.77 1.80
C LEU A 52 -9.02 -2.15 1.70
N TYR A 53 -9.67 -2.37 0.57
CA TYR A 53 -10.99 -1.87 0.24
C TYR A 53 -11.87 -3.00 -0.26
N ILE A 54 -13.18 -2.83 -0.08
CA ILE A 54 -14.19 -3.69 -0.70
C ILE A 54 -15.03 -2.89 -1.68
N LYS A 55 -15.59 -3.60 -2.65
CA LYS A 55 -16.67 -3.11 -3.49
C LYS A 55 -17.89 -4.00 -3.29
N SER A 56 -18.96 -3.40 -2.77
CA SER A 56 -20.28 -4.04 -2.68
C SER A 56 -21.29 -3.24 -3.52
N GLY A 57 -21.73 -3.83 -4.63
CA GLY A 57 -22.53 -3.13 -5.63
C GLY A 57 -21.77 -1.92 -6.22
N SER A 58 -22.32 -0.72 -6.03
CA SER A 58 -21.72 0.55 -6.48
C SER A 58 -20.97 1.31 -5.39
N VAL A 59 -20.85 0.74 -4.18
CA VAL A 59 -20.22 1.40 -3.04
C VAL A 59 -18.83 0.81 -2.80
N VAL A 60 -17.86 1.71 -2.63
CA VAL A 60 -16.49 1.40 -2.22
C VAL A 60 -16.32 1.76 -0.75
N THR A 61 -15.77 0.85 0.04
CA THR A 61 -15.58 1.03 1.48
C THR A 61 -14.16 0.66 1.88
N LEU A 62 -13.52 1.50 2.70
CA LEU A 62 -12.23 1.21 3.31
C LEU A 62 -12.43 0.18 4.43
N ILE A 63 -11.70 -0.94 4.37
CA ILE A 63 -11.74 -1.95 5.44
C ILE A 63 -10.70 -1.62 6.50
N GLY A 64 -9.45 -1.47 6.09
CA GLY A 64 -8.36 -1.33 7.04
C GLY A 64 -6.99 -1.43 6.39
N LYS A 65 -5.98 -1.63 7.22
CA LYS A 65 -4.59 -1.79 6.81
C LYS A 65 -4.15 -3.23 6.98
N VAL A 66 -3.48 -3.79 5.97
CA VAL A 66 -2.92 -5.15 6.04
C VAL A 66 -1.78 -5.17 7.05
N THR A 67 -1.86 -6.06 8.02
CA THR A 67 -0.83 -6.27 9.05
C THR A 67 -0.06 -7.56 8.83
N ASP A 68 -0.68 -8.56 8.22
CA ASP A 68 -0.05 -9.83 7.88
C ASP A 68 -0.72 -10.47 6.66
N LYS A 69 -0.01 -11.41 6.02
CA LYS A 69 -0.54 -12.22 4.91
C LYS A 69 0.12 -13.60 4.89
N LEU A 70 -0.64 -14.60 4.51
CA LEU A 70 -0.12 -15.94 4.26
C LEU A 70 -0.76 -16.54 3.02
N GLU A 71 0.09 -17.00 2.11
CA GLU A 71 -0.32 -17.82 0.96
C GLU A 71 0.46 -19.14 1.02
N ASP A 72 -0.18 -20.19 1.49
CA ASP A 72 0.32 -21.56 1.51
C ASP A 72 -0.76 -22.50 0.94
N ILE A 73 -0.79 -22.55 -0.38
CA ILE A 73 -1.79 -23.31 -1.14
C ILE A 73 -1.70 -24.82 -0.86
N ALA A 74 -0.52 -25.33 -0.51
CA ALA A 74 -0.33 -26.75 -0.23
C ALA A 74 -0.96 -27.15 1.10
N ASN A 75 -0.92 -26.27 2.11
CA ASN A 75 -1.57 -26.47 3.40
C ASN A 75 -3.00 -25.90 3.47
N GLY A 76 -3.48 -25.32 2.38
CA GLY A 76 -4.85 -24.80 2.26
C GLY A 76 -5.07 -23.42 2.89
N GLU A 77 -3.99 -22.72 3.22
CA GLU A 77 -4.01 -21.42 3.86
C GLU A 77 -3.86 -20.31 2.81
N ASN A 78 -4.81 -19.38 2.77
CA ASN A 78 -4.74 -18.23 1.88
C ASN A 78 -5.54 -17.07 2.49
N TYR A 79 -4.88 -16.21 3.26
CA TYR A 79 -5.55 -15.16 4.01
C TYR A 79 -4.71 -13.89 4.20
N LEU A 80 -5.43 -12.81 4.47
CA LEU A 80 -4.89 -11.54 4.94
C LEU A 80 -5.34 -11.31 6.38
N VAL A 81 -4.46 -10.71 7.19
CA VAL A 81 -4.82 -10.15 8.49
C VAL A 81 -4.86 -8.63 8.36
N VAL A 82 -5.96 -8.03 8.81
CA VAL A 82 -6.29 -6.63 8.56
C VAL A 82 -6.69 -5.94 9.87
N ASP A 83 -6.02 -4.84 10.15
CA ASP A 83 -6.42 -3.93 11.23
C ASP A 83 -7.47 -2.94 10.71
N THR A 84 -8.69 -3.09 11.20
CA THR A 84 -9.83 -2.21 10.86
C THR A 84 -9.96 -1.03 11.83
N THR A 85 -9.13 -0.95 12.86
CA THR A 85 -9.16 0.09 13.89
C THR A 85 -8.30 1.32 13.54
N ILE A 86 -7.78 1.37 12.31
CA ILE A 86 -6.96 2.49 11.83
C ILE A 86 -7.67 3.84 12.02
N THR A 87 -6.91 4.84 12.48
CA THR A 87 -7.43 6.18 12.77
C THR A 87 -6.91 7.23 11.80
N ASN A 88 -7.71 8.26 11.56
CA ASN A 88 -7.22 9.49 10.90
C ASN A 88 -6.38 10.35 11.87
N SER A 89 -5.85 11.48 11.39
CA SER A 89 -5.06 12.42 12.19
C SER A 89 -5.83 13.05 13.36
N ALA A 90 -7.17 12.96 13.37
CA ALA A 90 -8.02 13.42 14.46
C ALA A 90 -8.37 12.30 15.47
N GLY A 91 -7.81 11.10 15.30
CA GLY A 91 -8.03 9.95 16.19
C GLY A 91 -9.35 9.19 15.97
N ASN A 92 -10.12 9.52 14.93
CA ASN A 92 -11.35 8.80 14.60
C ASN A 92 -11.04 7.54 13.77
N VAL A 93 -11.66 6.41 14.12
CA VAL A 93 -11.57 5.15 13.37
C VAL A 93 -12.19 5.34 11.98
N ILE A 94 -11.44 4.99 10.94
CA ILE A 94 -11.85 5.11 9.53
C ILE A 94 -11.99 3.77 8.81
N GLY A 95 -11.56 2.67 9.42
CA GLY A 95 -11.78 1.34 8.89
C GLY A 95 -13.20 0.84 9.18
N ASN A 96 -13.65 -0.09 8.36
CA ASN A 96 -14.95 -0.73 8.48
C ASN A 96 -14.75 -2.25 8.55
N LEU A 97 -15.56 -2.92 9.38
CA LEU A 97 -15.60 -4.38 9.36
C LEU A 97 -16.15 -4.86 8.00
N PRO A 98 -15.53 -5.88 7.39
CA PRO A 98 -16.07 -6.48 6.18
C PRO A 98 -17.38 -7.22 6.46
N PRO A 99 -18.27 -7.35 5.47
CA PRO A 99 -19.47 -8.16 5.60
C PRO A 99 -19.13 -9.65 5.72
N GLU A 100 -20.01 -10.41 6.36
CA GLU A 100 -19.88 -11.86 6.51
C GLU A 100 -20.11 -12.63 5.20
N THR A 101 -20.72 -11.98 4.20
CA THR A 101 -20.92 -12.53 2.86
C THR A 101 -19.74 -12.25 1.93
N PRO A 102 -19.43 -13.14 0.97
CA PRO A 102 -18.41 -12.90 -0.04
C PRO A 102 -18.59 -11.59 -0.80
N VAL A 103 -17.55 -10.76 -0.82
CA VAL A 103 -17.48 -9.49 -1.56
C VAL A 103 -16.13 -9.35 -2.26
N TYR A 104 -16.09 -8.49 -3.28
CA TYR A 104 -14.87 -8.24 -4.03
C TYR A 104 -13.91 -7.32 -3.29
N TYR A 105 -12.66 -7.76 -3.15
CA TYR A 105 -11.57 -7.00 -2.52
C TYR A 105 -10.59 -6.46 -3.55
N PHE A 106 -10.10 -5.27 -3.25
CA PHE A 106 -9.01 -4.61 -3.95
C PHE A 106 -8.21 -3.79 -2.94
N PHE A 107 -6.98 -3.44 -3.28
CA PHE A 107 -6.10 -2.68 -2.39
C PHE A 107 -5.50 -1.50 -3.12
N ILE A 108 -5.11 -0.50 -2.34
CA ILE A 108 -4.30 0.60 -2.81
C ILE A 108 -2.93 0.45 -2.17
N LYS A 109 -1.92 0.37 -3.04
CA LYS A 109 -0.52 0.29 -2.66
C LYS A 109 -0.11 1.51 -1.83
N ASN A 110 0.57 1.26 -0.72
CA ASN A 110 1.15 2.31 0.10
C ASN A 110 2.47 2.79 -0.54
N GLY A 111 2.51 4.04 -1.01
CA GLY A 111 3.68 4.62 -1.69
C GLY A 111 4.95 4.66 -0.83
N THR A 112 4.83 4.63 0.50
CA THR A 112 5.98 4.49 1.42
C THR A 112 6.46 3.04 1.52
N ALA A 113 5.54 2.07 1.51
CA ALA A 113 5.88 0.63 1.59
C ALA A 113 6.43 0.08 0.27
N GLU A 114 6.02 0.66 -0.86
CA GLU A 114 6.39 0.18 -2.18
C GLU A 114 7.75 0.67 -2.67
N SER A 115 8.38 1.64 -1.99
CA SER A 115 9.67 2.22 -2.38
C SER A 115 9.80 2.29 -3.91
N HIS A 116 8.78 2.84 -4.59
CA HIS A 116 9.01 3.28 -5.95
C HIS A 116 9.92 4.46 -5.74
N GLY A 117 11.23 4.21 -5.86
CA GLY A 117 12.26 5.23 -5.75
C GLY A 117 11.71 6.44 -6.46
N LEU A 118 11.58 7.54 -5.71
CA LEU A 118 11.02 8.80 -6.17
C LEU A 118 11.37 8.95 -7.65
N LEU A 119 10.36 8.92 -8.53
CA LEU A 119 10.58 9.11 -9.97
C LEU A 119 11.12 10.53 -10.12
N GLY A 120 12.44 10.63 -10.15
CA GLY A 120 13.20 11.86 -9.89
C GLY A 120 14.02 11.75 -8.61
N HIS A 121 15.22 11.19 -8.71
CA HIS A 121 16.27 11.47 -7.73
C HIS A 121 16.54 12.98 -7.78
N TYR A 122 16.32 13.68 -6.67
CA TYR A 122 16.74 15.06 -6.51
C TYR A 122 17.64 15.14 -5.27
N ALA A 123 18.87 15.63 -5.47
CA ALA A 123 19.80 15.89 -4.39
C ALA A 123 19.97 17.41 -4.30
N VAL A 124 19.67 17.98 -3.13
CA VAL A 124 19.90 19.41 -2.87
C VAL A 124 21.14 19.52 -2.00
N PHE A 125 22.19 20.10 -2.56
CA PHE A 125 23.40 20.48 -1.84
C PHE A 125 23.44 22.00 -1.71
N THR A 126 23.85 22.50 -0.55
CA THR A 126 24.08 23.93 -0.31
C THR A 126 25.56 24.11 0.00
N LEU A 127 26.26 24.83 -0.87
CA LEU A 127 27.63 25.27 -0.64
C LEU A 127 27.58 26.68 -0.06
N THR A 128 28.26 26.90 1.06
CA THR A 128 28.41 28.23 1.63
C THR A 128 29.89 28.51 1.86
N ASN A 129 30.37 29.61 1.28
CA ASN A 129 31.72 30.11 1.49
C ASN A 129 31.65 31.53 2.05
N GLY A 130 32.19 31.73 3.26
CA GLY A 130 32.24 33.03 3.93
C GLY A 130 33.61 33.71 3.85
N ASN A 131 34.54 33.20 3.05
CA ASN A 131 35.93 33.67 3.03
C ASN A 131 36.13 34.87 2.08
N THR A 132 36.88 35.88 2.52
CA THR A 132 37.21 37.07 1.72
C THR A 132 38.60 37.00 1.07
N SER A 133 39.36 35.94 1.36
CA SER A 133 40.65 35.62 0.74
C SER A 133 40.48 34.60 -0.39
N ALA A 134 41.48 34.46 -1.26
CA ALA A 134 41.45 33.48 -2.34
C ALA A 134 41.25 32.05 -1.80
N VAL A 135 40.33 31.30 -2.39
CA VAL A 135 40.03 29.89 -2.05
C VAL A 135 40.02 29.00 -3.28
N GLU A 136 40.18 27.70 -3.07
CA GLU A 136 40.15 26.68 -4.12
C GLU A 136 38.74 26.45 -4.68
N LEU A 137 38.65 26.11 -5.96
CA LEU A 137 37.39 25.81 -6.64
C LEU A 137 36.99 24.35 -6.39
N PHE A 138 35.80 24.15 -5.84
CA PHE A 138 35.20 22.83 -5.70
C PHE A 138 34.10 22.64 -6.75
N ALA A 139 34.16 21.53 -7.48
CA ALA A 139 33.12 21.09 -8.40
C ALA A 139 32.43 19.84 -7.86
N ILE A 140 31.11 19.78 -7.97
CA ILE A 140 30.32 18.58 -7.65
C ILE A 140 29.94 17.95 -8.98
N GLU A 141 30.33 16.70 -9.17
CA GLU A 141 29.92 15.86 -10.29
C GLU A 141 28.88 14.85 -9.82
N SER A 142 27.83 14.66 -10.62
CA SER A 142 26.80 13.66 -10.35
C SER A 142 26.89 12.59 -11.43
N GLU A 143 27.20 11.37 -11.04
CA GLU A 143 27.09 10.21 -11.92
C GLU A 143 25.67 9.63 -11.79
N VAL A 144 24.90 9.66 -12.88
CA VAL A 144 23.54 9.09 -12.92
C VAL A 144 23.57 7.86 -13.83
N MET A 145 23.41 6.68 -13.25
CA MET A 145 23.26 5.43 -13.99
C MET A 145 21.77 5.13 -14.17
N LYS A 146 21.30 5.02 -15.42
CA LYS A 146 19.98 4.46 -15.72
C LYS A 146 20.11 2.94 -15.82
N SER A 147 19.57 2.19 -14.86
CA SER A 147 19.47 0.74 -15.02
C SER A 147 18.32 0.41 -15.98
N PHE A 148 18.62 -0.29 -17.06
CA PHE A 148 17.61 -0.84 -17.94
C PHE A 148 17.25 -2.23 -17.40
N PRO A 149 15.97 -2.50 -17.05
CA PRO A 149 15.52 -3.86 -16.77
C PRO A 149 15.53 -4.74 -18.03
#